data_AF-A0AAV9JWF9-F1
#
_entry.id   AF-A0AAV9JWF9-F1
#
_cell.length_a   1.000
_cell.length_b   1.000
_cell.length_c   1.000
_cell.angle_alpha   90.00
_cell.angle_beta   90.00
_cell.angle_gamma   90.00
#
_symmetry.space_group_name_H-M   'P 1'
#
loop_
_entity.id
_entity.type
_entity.pdbx_description
1 polymer ?
#
loop_
_entity_poly.entity_id
_entity_poly.type
_entity_poly.pdbx_seq_one_letter_code
_entity_poly.pdbx_strand_id
1 'polypeptide(L)'
;MARARYLIQARAKAGTAALGQHVIRISKHAPKAKLSLWTAKPETWLLEIPAKSAYVLDKYTASPDSAISKIDENGKKDDGTGGVDGSDAHPLLRASAPADPTMPFLLSLPPEIRNQIYRYVLLAADEIKLPAGGQWPAAPALLQTCSQIKHEASAIYYKENSFTVHIAKNDATQYAKWSQSTTDRWDSNHGLHLRHSCNWTNLERWAEAYWKGECFFPSEPRGGTRWQGPDYVFSLVVRLQAHDPKMTWETVKLMIGELRGALGVSNKRWRA
;
A
#
# COMPACT_ATOMS: atom_id res chain seq x y z
N MET A 1 -24.38 1.92 8.99
CA MET A 1 -23.03 1.92 8.38
C MET A 1 -23.03 0.92 7.23
N ALA A 2 -22.68 1.33 6.00
CA ALA A 2 -22.66 0.44 4.84
C ALA A 2 -21.48 -0.56 4.93
N ARG A 3 -21.72 -1.83 4.61
CA ARG A 3 -20.71 -2.90 4.52
C ARG A 3 -20.73 -3.47 3.11
N ALA A 4 -19.55 -3.68 2.52
CA ALA A 4 -19.41 -4.38 1.24
C ALA A 4 -19.09 -5.85 1.53
N ARG A 5 -19.72 -6.77 0.79
CA ARG A 5 -19.48 -8.21 0.87
C ARG A 5 -18.83 -8.68 -0.43
N TYR A 6 -17.73 -9.43 -0.31
CA TYR A 6 -17.02 -10.01 -1.44
C TYR A 6 -17.03 -11.52 -1.32
N LEU A 7 -17.35 -12.21 -2.42
CA LEU A 7 -17.30 -13.67 -2.51
C LEU A 7 -15.96 -14.07 -3.16
N ILE A 8 -15.22 -14.96 -2.51
CA ILE A 8 -13.95 -15.48 -3.04
C ILE A 8 -14.17 -16.98 -3.29
N GLN A 9 -14.08 -17.41 -4.55
CA GLN A 9 -14.09 -18.82 -4.93
C GLN A 9 -12.65 -19.27 -5.21
N ALA A 10 -12.19 -20.28 -4.47
CA ALA A 10 -10.93 -20.95 -4.77
C ALA A 10 -11.20 -22.10 -5.75
N ARG A 11 -10.54 -22.11 -6.91
CA ARG A 11 -10.66 -23.21 -7.87
C ARG A 11 -9.67 -24.31 -7.47
N ALA A 12 -10.15 -25.41 -6.90
CA ALA A 12 -9.31 -26.58 -6.68
C ALA A 12 -8.88 -27.17 -8.04
N LYS A 13 -7.57 -27.26 -8.30
CA LYS A 13 -7.07 -28.09 -9.41
C LYS A 13 -7.30 -29.54 -9.02
N ALA A 14 -8.12 -30.25 -9.78
CA ALA A 14 -8.34 -31.67 -9.61
C ALA A 14 -7.00 -32.42 -9.80
N GLY A 15 -6.60 -33.17 -8.77
CA GLY A 15 -5.46 -34.11 -8.86
C GLY A 15 -4.30 -33.81 -7.92
N THR A 16 -4.53 -33.79 -6.61
CA THR A 16 -3.57 -34.30 -5.61
C THR A 16 -4.28 -34.43 -4.27
N ALA A 17 -4.48 -35.67 -3.82
CA ALA A 17 -4.91 -35.98 -2.46
C ALA A 17 -3.72 -35.77 -1.50
N ALA A 18 -3.52 -34.53 -1.07
CA ALA A 18 -2.73 -34.20 0.10
C ALA A 18 -3.39 -32.97 0.73
N LEU A 19 -3.57 -32.99 2.06
CA LEU A 19 -4.06 -31.87 2.87
C LEU A 19 -3.17 -30.63 2.64
N GLY A 20 -3.48 -29.87 1.59
CA GLY A 20 -2.82 -28.61 1.26
C GLY A 20 -3.43 -27.50 2.08
N GLN A 21 -2.66 -26.96 3.02
CA GLN A 21 -2.96 -25.65 3.60
C GLN A 21 -2.98 -24.63 2.47
N HIS A 22 -4.17 -24.15 2.11
CA HIS A 22 -4.32 -22.98 1.24
C HIS A 22 -3.88 -21.74 2.02
N VAL A 23 -2.62 -21.34 1.85
CA VAL A 23 -2.09 -20.10 2.43
C VAL A 23 -2.49 -18.94 1.51
N ILE A 24 -3.59 -18.25 1.85
CA ILE A 24 -3.91 -16.94 1.28
C ILE A 24 -2.90 -15.95 1.87
N ARG A 25 -1.91 -15.53 1.09
CA ARG A 25 -1.02 -14.42 1.47
C ARG A 25 -1.79 -13.11 1.35
N ILE A 26 -2.38 -12.68 2.46
CA ILE A 26 -2.83 -11.29 2.61
C ILE A 26 -1.58 -10.45 2.86
N SER A 27 -1.36 -9.41 2.05
CA SER A 27 -0.26 -8.44 2.22
C SER A 27 -0.24 -7.91 3.66
N LYS A 28 0.97 -7.75 4.23
CA LYS A 28 1.21 -7.26 5.60
C LYS A 28 0.61 -5.87 5.90
N HIS A 29 0.10 -5.16 4.89
CA HIS A 29 -0.42 -3.79 5.00
C HIS A 29 -1.95 -3.65 4.89
N ALA A 30 -2.71 -4.75 4.82
CA ALA A 30 -4.18 -4.68 4.86
C ALA A 30 -4.69 -4.58 6.31
N PRO A 31 -5.44 -3.54 6.71
CA PRO A 31 -6.06 -3.49 8.04
C PRO A 31 -7.15 -4.57 8.15
N LYS A 32 -6.90 -5.53 9.05
CA LYS A 32 -7.77 -6.60 9.59
C LYS A 32 -9.09 -6.81 8.85
N ALA A 33 -9.06 -7.59 7.77
CA ALA A 33 -10.27 -8.21 7.22
C ALA A 33 -10.66 -9.40 8.11
N LYS A 34 -11.95 -9.54 8.45
CA LYS A 34 -12.46 -10.66 9.24
C LYS A 34 -13.00 -11.69 8.25
N LEU A 35 -12.32 -12.84 8.11
CA LEU A 35 -12.90 -13.99 7.43
C LEU A 35 -13.90 -14.63 8.38
N SER A 36 -15.15 -14.76 7.94
CA SER A 36 -16.17 -15.50 8.67
C SER A 36 -16.74 -16.57 7.75
N LEU A 37 -16.65 -17.83 8.19
CA LEU A 37 -17.19 -18.98 7.47
C LEU A 37 -18.72 -18.96 7.61
N TRP A 38 -19.43 -18.67 6.53
CA TRP A 38 -20.89 -18.65 6.48
C TRP A 38 -21.40 -19.34 5.22
N THR A 39 -21.09 -20.60 4.98
CA THR A 39 -21.91 -21.45 4.09
C THR A 39 -21.77 -22.94 4.43
N ALA A 40 -22.75 -23.74 4.03
CA ALA A 40 -22.76 -25.21 4.12
C ALA A 40 -21.90 -25.91 3.05
N LYS A 41 -21.05 -25.17 2.30
CA LYS A 41 -20.13 -25.73 1.29
C LYS A 41 -18.68 -25.37 1.66
N PRO A 42 -17.75 -26.34 1.72
CA PRO A 42 -16.39 -26.13 2.23
C PRO A 42 -15.49 -25.24 1.36
N GLU A 43 -15.97 -24.75 0.20
CA GLU A 43 -15.14 -24.07 -0.80
C GLU A 43 -15.44 -22.57 -0.97
N THR A 44 -16.39 -22.02 -0.20
CA THR A 44 -16.85 -20.62 -0.37
C THR A 44 -16.58 -19.78 0.87
N TRP A 45 -15.81 -18.70 0.70
CA TRP A 45 -15.44 -17.79 1.78
C TRP A 45 -16.03 -16.40 1.55
N LEU A 46 -16.60 -15.83 2.60
CA LEU A 46 -17.08 -14.44 2.62
C LEU A 46 -16.10 -13.59 3.42
N LEU A 47 -15.62 -12.53 2.80
CA LEU A 47 -14.71 -11.56 3.43
C LEU A 47 -15.51 -10.30 3.78
N GLU A 48 -15.65 -9.99 5.08
CA GLU A 48 -16.22 -8.71 5.52
C GLU A 48 -15.09 -7.71 5.74
N ILE A 49 -15.16 -6.59 5.00
CA ILE A 49 -14.15 -5.53 5.05
C ILE A 49 -14.82 -4.20 5.39
N PRO A 50 -14.27 -3.40 6.33
CA PRO A 50 -14.73 -2.04 6.58
C PRO A 50 -14.65 -1.18 5.30
N ALA A 51 -15.63 -0.31 5.06
CA ALA A 51 -15.73 0.50 3.82
C ALA A 51 -14.47 1.32 3.49
N LYS A 52 -13.71 1.77 4.51
CA LYS A 52 -12.45 2.50 4.32
C LYS A 52 -11.32 1.63 3.76
N SER A 53 -11.36 0.32 3.97
CA SER A 53 -10.34 -0.64 3.51
C SER A 53 -10.74 -1.34 2.21
N ALA A 54 -12.03 -1.32 1.84
CA ALA A 54 -12.53 -1.85 0.57
C ALA A 54 -11.90 -1.13 -0.65
N TYR A 55 -11.58 0.16 -0.49
CA TYR A 55 -10.93 0.97 -1.54
C TYR A 55 -9.50 0.50 -1.87
N VAL A 56 -8.84 -0.19 -0.94
CA VAL A 56 -7.48 -0.72 -1.12
C VAL A 56 -7.48 -2.03 -1.90
N LEU A 57 -8.54 -2.86 -1.78
CA LEU A 57 -8.61 -4.14 -2.50
C LEU A 57 -8.95 -4.01 -3.98
N ASP A 58 -9.81 -3.07 -4.37
CA ASP A 58 -10.21 -2.86 -5.77
C ASP A 58 -9.01 -2.57 -6.70
N LYS A 59 -7.88 -2.08 -6.15
CA LYS A 59 -6.64 -1.84 -6.90
C LYS A 59 -5.73 -3.07 -7.01
N TYR A 60 -5.88 -4.09 -6.16
CA TYR A 60 -5.03 -5.27 -6.12
C TYR A 60 -5.55 -6.43 -6.99
N THR A 61 -6.80 -6.38 -7.43
CA THR A 61 -7.48 -7.44 -8.19
C THR A 61 -7.27 -7.34 -9.71
N ALA A 62 -6.49 -6.37 -10.19
CA ALA A 62 -6.07 -6.29 -11.59
C ALA A 62 -4.93 -7.27 -11.96
N SER A 63 -4.92 -8.45 -11.32
CA SER A 63 -4.09 -9.58 -11.73
C SER A 63 -4.98 -10.59 -12.47
N PRO A 64 -4.62 -11.04 -13.69
CA PRO A 64 -5.49 -11.85 -14.54
C PRO A 64 -5.84 -13.24 -13.98
N ASP A 65 -5.22 -13.69 -12.88
CA ASP A 65 -5.44 -15.02 -12.29
C ASP A 65 -6.45 -15.06 -11.14
N SER A 66 -7.01 -13.93 -10.70
CA SER A 66 -8.03 -13.89 -9.62
C SER A 66 -9.40 -13.46 -10.14
N ALA A 67 -10.29 -14.43 -10.40
CA ALA A 67 -11.67 -14.14 -10.74
C ALA A 67 -12.48 -13.82 -9.47
N ILE A 68 -12.74 -12.53 -9.21
CA ILE A 68 -13.78 -12.08 -8.28
C ILE A 68 -14.97 -11.63 -9.13
N SER A 69 -16.06 -12.38 -9.10
CA SER A 69 -17.31 -11.99 -9.73
C SER A 69 -18.20 -11.23 -8.74
N LYS A 70 -18.80 -10.13 -9.21
CA LYS A 70 -19.98 -9.55 -8.56
C LYS A 70 -21.15 -10.49 -8.83
N ILE A 71 -21.83 -10.92 -7.77
CA ILE A 71 -23.05 -11.72 -7.87
C ILE A 71 -24.22 -10.74 -7.77
N ASP A 72 -25.15 -10.82 -8.72
CA ASP A 72 -26.47 -10.23 -8.54
C ASP A 72 -27.33 -11.12 -7.63
N GLU A 73 -28.49 -10.62 -7.21
CA GLU A 73 -29.35 -11.29 -6.23
C GLU A 73 -30.05 -12.56 -6.78
N ASN A 74 -29.83 -12.97 -8.04
CA ASN A 74 -30.65 -13.98 -8.73
C ASN A 74 -29.92 -15.18 -9.34
N GLY A 75 -28.62 -15.39 -9.09
CA GLY A 75 -28.00 -16.73 -9.08
C GLY A 75 -28.21 -17.66 -10.28
N LYS A 76 -28.33 -17.16 -11.51
CA LYS A 76 -28.50 -17.99 -12.73
C LYS A 76 -27.19 -18.11 -13.51
N LYS A 77 -26.75 -19.34 -13.75
CA LYS A 77 -25.54 -19.71 -14.48
C LYS A 77 -25.96 -20.18 -15.87
N ASP A 78 -25.45 -19.54 -16.92
CA ASP A 78 -25.69 -19.95 -18.31
C ASP A 78 -24.60 -20.92 -18.78
N ASP A 79 -25.03 -22.14 -19.11
CA ASP A 79 -24.17 -23.24 -19.53
C ASP A 79 -24.23 -23.37 -21.06
N GLY A 80 -23.44 -22.54 -21.77
CA GLY A 80 -23.31 -22.59 -23.23
C GLY A 80 -22.23 -23.56 -23.69
N THR A 81 -22.63 -24.78 -24.08
CA THR A 81 -21.75 -25.79 -24.69
C THR A 81 -21.91 -25.78 -26.20
N GLY A 82 -20.83 -25.62 -26.97
CA GLY A 82 -20.89 -25.74 -28.43
C GLY A 82 -19.54 -25.70 -29.14
N GLY A 83 -19.16 -26.83 -29.74
CA GLY A 83 -18.75 -26.86 -31.16
C GLY A 83 -17.28 -26.63 -31.52
N VAL A 84 -16.58 -27.75 -31.69
CA VAL A 84 -15.33 -28.03 -32.42
C VAL A 84 -15.23 -27.34 -33.80
N ASP A 85 -14.06 -26.77 -34.16
CA ASP A 85 -13.33 -27.18 -35.38
C ASP A 85 -11.91 -26.61 -35.48
N GLY A 86 -11.00 -27.49 -35.92
CA GLY A 86 -9.58 -27.26 -36.06
C GLY A 86 -9.21 -26.42 -37.28
N SER A 87 -8.24 -25.55 -37.10
CA SER A 87 -7.44 -24.97 -38.18
C SER A 87 -6.11 -24.51 -37.60
N ASP A 88 -5.12 -25.38 -37.69
CA ASP A 88 -3.71 -25.10 -37.43
C ASP A 88 -3.16 -24.17 -38.51
N ALA A 89 -3.37 -22.88 -38.33
CA ALA A 89 -2.59 -21.84 -39.00
C ALA A 89 -2.00 -20.94 -37.93
N HIS A 90 -0.73 -21.16 -37.61
CA HIS A 90 0.08 -20.23 -36.82
C HIS A 90 -0.06 -18.82 -37.40
N PRO A 91 -0.72 -17.87 -36.72
CA PRO A 91 -0.87 -16.52 -37.22
C PRO A 91 0.42 -15.76 -36.90
N LEU A 92 1.48 -16.04 -37.65
CA LEU A 92 2.65 -15.18 -37.67
C LEU A 92 2.27 -13.88 -38.39
N LEU A 93 2.34 -12.79 -37.63
CA LEU A 93 2.36 -11.41 -38.12
C LEU A 93 1.08 -10.95 -38.83
N ARG A 94 -0.03 -10.87 -38.08
CA ARG A 94 -1.11 -9.95 -38.44
C ARG A 94 -0.55 -8.53 -38.26
N ALA A 95 -0.17 -7.89 -39.37
CA ALA A 95 0.30 -6.51 -39.39
C ALA A 95 -0.71 -5.64 -38.61
N SER A 96 -0.24 -4.97 -37.56
CA SER A 96 -1.09 -4.12 -36.74
C SER A 96 -1.75 -3.06 -37.62
N ALA A 97 -3.03 -2.80 -37.41
CA ALA A 97 -3.75 -1.74 -38.09
C ALA A 97 -2.94 -0.42 -38.05
N PRO A 98 -2.98 0.41 -39.10
CA PRO A 98 -2.23 1.65 -39.16
C PRO A 98 -2.59 2.51 -37.94
N ALA A 99 -1.56 2.90 -37.17
CA ALA A 99 -1.72 3.72 -35.99
C ALA A 99 -2.43 5.03 -36.38
N ASP A 100 -3.47 5.40 -35.62
CA ASP A 100 -4.13 6.68 -35.76
C ASP A 100 -3.08 7.79 -35.58
N PRO A 101 -2.82 8.63 -36.60
CA PRO A 101 -1.74 9.64 -36.56
C PRO A 101 -1.98 10.73 -35.49
N THR A 102 -3.13 10.72 -34.82
CA THR A 102 -3.44 11.63 -33.71
C THR A 102 -2.93 11.14 -32.35
N MET A 103 -2.54 9.86 -32.24
CA MET A 103 -2.06 9.28 -30.97
C MET A 103 -0.57 9.57 -30.74
N PRO A 104 -0.17 10.07 -29.56
CA PRO A 104 1.24 10.27 -29.22
C PRO A 104 2.00 8.95 -29.33
N PHE A 105 3.19 8.98 -29.95
CA PHE A 105 4.01 7.77 -30.18
C PHE A 105 4.18 6.92 -28.93
N LEU A 106 4.47 7.53 -27.77
CA LEU A 106 4.65 6.79 -26.51
C LEU A 106 3.41 6.00 -26.10
N LEU A 107 2.21 6.52 -26.34
CA LEU A 107 0.94 5.86 -25.98
C LEU A 107 0.50 4.81 -27.01
N SER A 108 1.04 4.85 -28.23
CA SER A 108 0.83 3.77 -29.22
C SER A 108 1.65 2.51 -28.96
N LEU A 109 2.66 2.57 -28.07
CA LEU A 109 3.48 1.42 -27.73
C LEU A 109 2.72 0.45 -26.81
N PRO A 110 3.00 -0.86 -26.85
CA PRO A 110 2.46 -1.82 -25.88
C PRO A 110 2.81 -1.45 -24.43
N PRO A 111 1.94 -1.76 -23.44
CA PRO A 111 2.17 -1.44 -22.04
C PRO A 111 3.51 -1.92 -21.48
N GLU A 112 4.00 -3.07 -21.94
CA GLU A 112 5.27 -3.67 -21.52
C GLU A 112 6.44 -2.77 -21.90
N ILE A 113 6.43 -2.26 -23.13
CA ILE A 113 7.45 -1.34 -23.65
C ILE A 113 7.36 0.01 -22.93
N ARG A 114 6.15 0.52 -22.69
CA ARG A 114 5.96 1.75 -21.90
C ARG A 114 6.54 1.61 -20.50
N ASN A 115 6.27 0.50 -19.81
CA ASN A 115 6.81 0.23 -18.49
C ASN A 115 8.34 0.15 -18.45
N GLN A 116 8.98 -0.41 -19.50
CA GLN A 116 10.44 -0.37 -19.62
C GLN A 116 10.95 1.06 -19.76
N ILE A 117 10.34 1.87 -20.64
CA ILE A 117 10.69 3.28 -20.82
C ILE A 117 10.51 4.05 -19.50
N TYR A 118 9.40 3.85 -18.79
CA TYR A 118 9.14 4.45 -17.50
C TYR A 118 10.24 4.12 -16.48
N ARG A 119 10.69 2.86 -16.40
CA ARG A 119 11.78 2.47 -15.49
C ARG A 119 13.10 3.15 -15.83
N TYR A 120 13.47 3.22 -17.11
CA TYR A 120 14.69 3.90 -17.54
C TYR A 120 14.71 5.39 -17.19
N VAL A 121 13.54 6.04 -17.17
CA VAL A 121 13.43 7.49 -16.92
C VAL A 121 13.18 7.84 -15.46
N LEU A 122 12.43 6.99 -14.73
CA LEU A 122 11.94 7.31 -13.38
C LEU A 122 12.76 6.73 -12.23
N LEU A 123 13.57 5.69 -12.48
CA LEU A 123 14.36 5.08 -11.41
C LEU A 123 15.68 5.85 -11.24
N ALA A 124 15.92 6.32 -10.01
CA ALA A 124 17.20 6.84 -9.60
C ALA A 124 18.13 5.69 -9.23
N ALA A 125 19.42 5.82 -9.57
CA ALA A 125 20.44 4.86 -9.15
C ALA A 125 20.67 4.90 -7.63
N ASP A 126 20.54 6.09 -7.03
CA ASP A 126 20.72 6.35 -5.61
C ASP A 126 19.39 6.63 -4.91
N GLU A 127 19.41 6.54 -3.58
CA GLU A 127 18.27 6.88 -2.75
C GLU A 127 17.87 8.36 -2.89
N ILE A 128 16.58 8.60 -3.12
CA ILE A 128 16.04 9.95 -3.27
C ILE A 128 15.87 10.56 -1.89
N LYS A 129 16.77 11.48 -1.54
CA LYS A 129 16.75 12.19 -0.25
C LYS A 129 15.71 13.28 -0.24
N LEU A 130 14.88 13.26 0.79
CA LEU A 130 13.80 14.20 0.97
C LEU A 130 14.21 15.24 2.02
N PRO A 131 14.17 16.55 1.69
CA PRO A 131 14.74 17.60 2.52
C PRO A 131 13.95 17.78 3.82
N ALA A 132 14.66 17.88 4.95
CA ALA A 132 14.07 18.01 6.29
C ALA A 132 13.29 19.32 6.54
N GLY A 133 13.44 20.32 5.66
CA GLY A 133 12.86 21.66 5.86
C GLY A 133 12.62 22.41 4.55
N GLY A 134 12.48 21.68 3.44
CA GLY A 134 12.33 22.26 2.10
C GLY A 134 11.01 21.90 1.44
N GLN A 135 10.81 22.43 0.24
CA GLN A 135 9.79 21.93 -0.65
C GLN A 135 10.14 20.50 -1.07
N TRP A 136 9.13 19.64 -1.10
CA TRP A 136 9.27 18.30 -1.64
C TRP A 136 9.74 18.38 -3.08
N PRO A 137 10.63 17.47 -3.53
CA PRO A 137 10.96 17.38 -4.94
C PRO A 137 9.67 17.29 -5.74
N ALA A 138 9.54 18.16 -6.75
CA ALA A 138 8.42 18.06 -7.66
C ALA A 138 8.39 16.64 -8.24
N ALA A 139 7.18 16.13 -8.51
CA ALA A 139 7.07 14.86 -9.20
C ALA A 139 7.88 14.93 -10.51
N PRO A 140 8.56 13.85 -10.95
CA PRO A 140 9.29 13.86 -12.21
C PRO A 140 8.41 14.40 -13.34
N ALA A 141 9.01 15.18 -14.25
CA ALA A 141 8.28 15.84 -15.34
C ALA A 141 7.38 14.87 -16.12
N LEU A 142 7.85 13.62 -16.30
CA LEU A 142 7.08 12.56 -16.95
C LEU A 142 5.73 12.28 -16.26
N LEU A 143 5.67 12.26 -14.92
CA LEU A 143 4.43 12.06 -14.17
C LEU A 143 3.49 13.28 -14.20
N GLN A 144 3.96 14.41 -14.73
CA GLN A 144 3.18 15.64 -14.87
C GLN A 144 2.61 15.82 -16.29
N THR A 145 2.92 14.93 -17.24
CA THR A 145 2.55 15.08 -18.65
C THR A 145 1.05 14.88 -18.90
N CYS A 146 0.52 13.67 -18.65
CA CYS A 146 -0.89 13.34 -18.80
C CYS A 146 -1.37 12.35 -17.73
N SER A 147 -2.69 12.26 -17.55
CA SER A 147 -3.31 11.39 -16.55
C SER A 147 -3.00 9.90 -16.74
N GLN A 148 -2.91 9.44 -17.99
CA GLN A 148 -2.59 8.05 -18.31
C GLN A 148 -1.17 7.69 -17.87
N ILE A 149 -0.16 8.46 -18.30
CA ILE A 149 1.24 8.23 -17.90
C ILE A 149 1.38 8.33 -16.38
N LYS A 150 0.74 9.31 -15.76
CA LYS A 150 0.71 9.43 -14.30
C LYS A 150 0.17 8.16 -13.65
N HIS A 151 -0.94 7.60 -14.13
CA HIS A 151 -1.53 6.41 -13.53
C HIS A 151 -0.65 5.16 -13.72
N GLU A 152 -0.12 4.95 -14.93
CA GLU A 152 0.71 3.77 -15.25
C GLU A 152 2.07 3.82 -14.53
N ALA A 153 2.71 4.99 -14.51
CA ALA A 153 4.10 5.11 -14.10
C ALA A 153 4.30 5.53 -12.64
N SER A 154 3.27 6.04 -11.94
CA SER A 154 3.39 6.43 -10.52
C SER A 154 3.75 5.25 -9.63
N ALA A 155 3.19 4.07 -9.89
CA ALA A 155 3.52 2.86 -9.12
C ALA A 155 5.00 2.48 -9.28
N ILE A 156 5.55 2.57 -10.51
CA ILE A 156 6.97 2.33 -10.78
C ILE A 156 7.82 3.33 -10.00
N TYR A 157 7.52 4.62 -10.11
CA TYR A 157 8.30 5.66 -9.42
C TYR A 157 8.27 5.51 -7.90
N TYR A 158 7.09 5.37 -7.29
CA TYR A 158 6.98 5.36 -5.83
C TYR A 158 7.35 4.02 -5.18
N LYS A 159 7.06 2.88 -5.83
CA LYS A 159 7.32 1.55 -5.25
C LYS A 159 8.72 1.03 -5.53
N GLU A 160 9.29 1.31 -6.70
CA GLU A 160 10.59 0.77 -7.10
C GLU A 160 11.76 1.68 -6.68
N ASN A 161 11.58 3.00 -6.55
CA ASN A 161 12.61 3.87 -5.95
C ASN A 161 12.70 3.70 -4.43
N SER A 162 13.87 3.99 -3.88
CA SER A 162 14.05 4.15 -2.42
C SER A 162 14.09 5.63 -2.06
N PHE A 163 13.37 6.00 -1.01
CA PHE A 163 13.30 7.37 -0.51
C PHE A 163 13.79 7.46 0.94
N THR A 164 14.67 8.40 1.26
CA THR A 164 15.01 8.71 2.66
C THR A 164 14.40 10.03 3.09
N VAL A 165 13.61 10.02 4.15
CA VAL A 165 13.07 11.23 4.78
C VAL A 165 13.87 11.57 6.02
N HIS A 166 14.50 12.74 6.01
CA HIS A 166 15.19 13.22 7.21
C HIS A 166 14.22 13.92 8.16
N ILE A 167 14.06 13.37 9.36
CA ILE A 167 13.23 13.95 10.43
C ILE A 167 14.17 14.56 11.47
N ALA A 168 14.18 15.89 11.56
CA ALA A 168 14.94 16.62 12.57
C ALA A 168 14.03 16.97 13.75
N LYS A 169 14.55 16.87 14.99
CA LYS A 169 13.79 17.21 16.21
C LYS A 169 12.42 16.54 16.28
N ASN A 170 12.30 15.30 15.82
CA ASN A 170 11.02 14.58 15.68
C ASN A 170 9.91 15.34 14.91
N ASP A 171 10.24 16.38 14.14
CA ASP A 171 9.28 17.13 13.37
C ASP A 171 8.96 16.39 12.08
N ALA A 172 7.85 15.65 12.11
CA ALA A 172 7.35 14.89 10.97
C ALA A 172 6.29 15.67 10.16
N THR A 173 6.14 16.99 10.35
CA THR A 173 5.11 17.78 9.66
C THR A 173 5.22 17.63 8.14
N GLN A 174 6.44 17.72 7.62
CA GLN A 174 6.66 17.56 6.19
C GLN A 174 6.34 16.12 5.77
N TYR A 175 6.81 15.13 6.52
CA TYR A 175 6.56 13.72 6.22
C TYR A 175 5.05 13.41 6.16
N ALA A 176 4.27 13.91 7.12
CA ALA A 176 2.82 13.79 7.15
C ALA A 176 2.18 14.38 5.88
N LYS A 177 2.59 15.59 5.47
CA LYS A 177 2.13 16.22 4.23
C LYS A 177 2.47 15.36 3.00
N TRP A 178 3.68 14.82 2.94
CA TRP A 178 4.10 13.95 1.85
C TRP A 178 3.26 12.68 1.79
N SER A 179 3.02 12.02 2.93
CA SER A 179 2.20 10.81 3.01
C SER A 179 0.75 11.03 2.59
N GLN A 180 0.19 12.23 2.83
CA GLN A 180 -1.19 12.55 2.48
C GLN A 180 -1.38 12.95 1.01
N SER A 181 -0.33 13.45 0.36
CA SER A 181 -0.46 14.08 -0.96
C SER A 181 -0.85 13.13 -2.12
N THR A 182 -0.61 11.82 -1.99
CA THR A 182 -1.14 10.82 -2.94
C THR A 182 -1.19 9.45 -2.27
N THR A 183 -2.21 8.67 -2.62
CA THR A 183 -2.33 7.27 -2.18
C THR A 183 -1.19 6.39 -2.68
N ASP A 184 -0.56 6.74 -3.80
CA ASP A 184 0.53 5.93 -4.37
C ASP A 184 1.80 5.99 -3.52
N ARG A 185 1.92 6.99 -2.65
CA ARG A 185 3.01 7.10 -1.67
C ARG A 185 2.82 6.18 -0.48
N TRP A 186 1.63 5.64 -0.26
CA TRP A 186 1.34 4.78 0.89
C TRP A 186 2.12 3.46 0.81
N ASP A 187 2.32 2.97 -0.41
CA ASP A 187 3.09 1.76 -0.71
C ASP A 187 4.54 2.08 -1.13
N SER A 188 4.99 3.32 -0.95
CA SER A 188 6.31 3.71 -1.40
C SER A 188 7.40 3.08 -0.54
N ASN A 189 8.49 2.70 -1.18
CA ASN A 189 9.65 2.20 -0.49
C ASN A 189 10.45 3.38 0.11
N HIS A 190 10.13 3.76 1.34
CA HIS A 190 10.81 4.85 2.04
C HIS A 190 11.37 4.40 3.40
N GLY A 191 12.51 4.98 3.76
CA GLY A 191 13.12 4.92 5.08
C GLY A 191 13.06 6.29 5.76
N LEU A 192 12.94 6.30 7.07
CA LEU A 192 13.02 7.52 7.86
C LEU A 192 14.42 7.61 8.51
N HIS A 193 15.00 8.80 8.53
CA HIS A 193 16.28 9.09 9.15
C HIS A 193 16.11 10.18 10.19
N LEU A 194 16.02 9.78 11.46
CA LEU A 194 15.93 10.69 12.59
C LEU A 194 17.30 11.28 12.92
N ARG A 195 17.40 12.61 13.01
CA ARG A 195 18.60 13.27 13.57
C ARG A 195 18.51 13.33 15.09
N HIS A 196 19.67 13.22 15.76
CA HIS A 196 19.88 13.01 17.20
C HIS A 196 19.24 13.99 18.21
N SER A 197 18.41 14.91 17.77
CA SER A 197 17.67 15.83 18.62
C SER A 197 16.28 15.26 18.93
N CYS A 198 15.99 15.07 20.21
CA CYS A 198 14.66 14.67 20.68
C CYS A 198 13.87 15.93 21.02
N ASN A 199 12.69 16.09 20.44
CA ASN A 199 11.69 17.05 20.91
C ASN A 199 10.42 16.24 21.19
N TRP A 200 9.99 16.21 22.45
CA TRP A 200 8.84 15.41 22.86
C TRP A 200 7.55 15.91 22.23
N THR A 201 7.32 17.23 22.25
CA THR A 201 6.10 17.84 21.69
C THR A 201 5.92 17.50 20.22
N ASN A 202 7.01 17.49 19.44
CA ASN A 202 6.95 17.09 18.04
C ASN A 202 6.69 15.59 17.86
N LEU A 203 7.29 14.73 18.70
CA LEU A 203 7.03 13.29 18.67
C LEU A 203 5.58 12.96 19.04
N GLU A 204 5.03 13.65 20.04
CA GLU A 204 3.63 13.52 20.46
C GLU A 204 2.68 13.92 19.33
N ARG A 205 2.92 15.08 18.68
CA ARG A 205 2.15 15.50 17.50
C ARG A 205 2.26 14.51 16.34
N TRP A 206 3.44 13.94 16.14
CA TRP A 206 3.64 12.93 15.10
C TRP A 206 2.87 11.64 15.40
N ALA A 207 2.91 11.17 16.65
CA ALA A 207 2.12 10.03 17.11
C ALA A 207 0.61 10.29 17.00
N GLU A 208 0.16 11.52 17.26
CA GLU A 208 -1.23 11.94 17.08
C GLU A 208 -1.67 11.88 15.61
N ALA A 209 -0.85 12.43 14.72
CA ALA A 209 -1.10 12.39 13.28
C ALA A 209 -1.21 10.92 12.81
N TYR A 210 -0.31 10.05 13.27
CA TYR A 210 -0.40 8.63 12.99
C TYR A 210 -1.69 8.01 13.55
N TRP A 211 -2.06 8.34 14.79
CA TRP A 211 -3.29 7.85 15.41
C TRP A 211 -4.54 8.17 14.58
N LYS A 212 -4.60 9.39 14.02
CA LYS A 212 -5.69 9.87 13.16
C LYS A 212 -5.66 9.30 11.75
N GLY A 213 -4.61 8.55 11.37
CA GLY A 213 -4.40 8.06 10.01
C GLY A 213 -3.92 9.15 9.05
N GLU A 214 -3.35 10.24 9.56
CA GLU A 214 -2.81 11.36 8.80
C GLU A 214 -1.39 11.07 8.29
N CYS A 215 -0.66 10.11 8.86
CA CYS A 215 0.65 9.70 8.36
C CYS A 215 0.90 8.20 8.56
N PHE A 216 1.91 7.66 7.87
CA PHE A 216 2.26 6.23 7.97
C PHE A 216 3.08 5.90 9.20
N PHE A 217 3.00 4.62 9.57
CA PHE A 217 3.94 4.02 10.49
C PHE A 217 5.31 4.05 9.80
N PRO A 218 6.37 4.50 10.48
CA PRO A 218 7.74 4.32 9.99
C PRO A 218 7.94 2.85 9.65
N SER A 219 8.20 2.51 8.38
CA SER A 219 8.82 1.21 8.11
C SER A 219 10.08 1.09 8.97
N GLU A 220 10.42 -0.13 9.39
CA GLU A 220 11.65 -0.34 10.14
C GLU A 220 12.82 0.37 9.43
N PRO A 221 13.63 1.14 10.15
CA PRO A 221 14.72 1.88 9.54
C PRO A 221 15.64 0.97 8.75
N ARG A 222 15.83 1.33 7.48
CA ARG A 222 16.94 0.80 6.70
C ARG A 222 18.23 1.35 7.32
N GLY A 223 19.06 0.48 7.90
CA GLY A 223 20.42 0.85 8.31
C GLY A 223 20.72 0.86 9.82
N GLY A 224 19.93 0.20 10.66
CA GLY A 224 20.38 -0.23 12.01
C GLY A 224 20.65 0.88 13.05
N THR A 225 20.47 2.16 12.71
CA THR A 225 20.46 3.24 13.70
C THR A 225 19.28 3.00 14.64
N ARG A 226 19.51 2.76 15.93
CA ARG A 226 18.46 2.35 16.88
C ARG A 226 17.47 3.50 17.16
N TRP A 227 16.19 3.24 16.92
CA TRP A 227 15.06 4.18 17.04
C TRP A 227 14.54 4.36 18.47
N GLN A 228 15.38 4.17 19.49
CA GLN A 228 14.88 3.69 20.78
C GLN A 228 13.65 4.47 21.29
N GLY A 229 13.66 5.80 21.35
CA GLY A 229 12.47 6.54 21.80
C GLY A 229 11.26 6.48 20.87
N PRO A 230 11.32 7.00 19.62
CA PRO A 230 10.16 7.00 18.73
C PRO A 230 9.59 5.60 18.47
N ASP A 231 10.44 4.59 18.34
CA ASP A 231 9.99 3.21 18.13
C ASP A 231 9.18 2.67 19.31
N TYR A 232 9.60 2.92 20.56
CA TYR A 232 8.78 2.54 21.72
C TYR A 232 7.43 3.26 21.74
N VAL A 233 7.39 4.55 21.40
CA VAL A 233 6.15 5.34 21.34
C VAL A 233 5.22 4.77 20.26
N PHE A 234 5.71 4.62 19.03
CA PHE A 234 4.88 4.11 17.93
C PHE A 234 4.46 2.65 18.14
N SER A 235 5.34 1.81 18.69
CA SER A 235 5.02 0.43 19.06
C SER A 235 3.95 0.35 20.16
N LEU A 236 3.92 1.29 21.11
CA LEU A 236 2.84 1.39 22.10
C LEU A 236 1.54 1.83 21.42
N VAL A 237 1.58 2.89 20.61
CA VAL A 237 0.42 3.43 19.89
C VAL A 237 -0.23 2.36 19.00
N VAL A 238 0.55 1.61 18.22
CA VAL A 238 0.05 0.50 17.38
C VAL A 238 -0.64 -0.58 18.21
N ARG A 239 -0.05 -0.96 19.35
CA ARG A 239 -0.63 -1.97 20.26
C ARG A 239 -1.93 -1.48 20.88
N LEU A 240 -2.01 -0.21 21.27
CA LEU A 240 -3.23 0.38 21.83
C LEU A 240 -4.35 0.42 20.80
N GLN A 241 -4.08 0.89 19.57
CA GLN A 241 -5.06 0.84 18.46
C GLN A 241 -5.56 -0.58 18.19
N ALA A 242 -4.66 -1.56 18.26
CA ALA A 242 -4.99 -2.95 17.99
C ALA A 242 -5.83 -3.60 19.09
N HIS A 243 -5.61 -3.21 20.35
CA HIS A 243 -6.26 -3.76 21.52
C HIS A 243 -7.63 -3.11 21.79
N ASP A 244 -7.72 -1.79 21.72
CA ASP A 244 -8.97 -1.05 21.95
C ASP A 244 -9.19 0.04 20.88
N PRO A 245 -9.97 -0.27 19.82
CA PRO A 245 -10.29 0.69 18.78
C PRO A 245 -11.15 1.88 19.24
N LYS A 246 -11.75 1.81 20.44
CA LYS A 246 -12.58 2.89 21.00
C LYS A 246 -11.79 3.84 21.90
N MET A 247 -10.52 3.51 22.19
CA MET A 247 -9.65 4.35 23.01
C MET A 247 -9.53 5.75 22.41
N THR A 248 -9.57 6.78 23.24
CA THR A 248 -9.42 8.17 22.80
C THR A 248 -7.94 8.54 22.73
N TRP A 249 -7.59 9.52 21.89
CA TRP A 249 -6.24 10.04 21.83
C TRP A 249 -5.75 10.59 23.18
N GLU A 250 -6.63 11.21 23.98
CA GLU A 250 -6.26 11.74 25.30
C GLU A 250 -5.75 10.65 26.25
N THR A 251 -6.38 9.46 26.23
CA THR A 251 -5.91 8.30 27.00
C THR A 251 -4.55 7.81 26.50
N VAL A 252 -4.38 7.72 25.18
CA VAL A 252 -3.10 7.33 24.55
C VAL A 252 -2.00 8.33 24.93
N LYS A 253 -2.32 9.62 24.90
CA LYS A 253 -1.45 10.74 25.25
C LYS A 253 -0.95 10.65 26.70
N LEU A 254 -1.83 10.30 27.63
CA LEU A 254 -1.43 10.04 29.02
C LEU A 254 -0.43 8.87 29.11
N MET A 255 -0.71 7.75 28.44
CA MET A 255 0.16 6.56 28.45
C MET A 255 1.54 6.82 27.83
N ILE A 256 1.61 7.52 26.69
CA ILE A 256 2.91 7.91 26.11
C ILE A 256 3.62 8.94 26.99
N GLY A 257 2.89 9.78 27.73
CA GLY A 257 3.44 10.71 28.71
C GLY A 257 4.16 10.00 29.86
N GLU A 258 3.61 8.91 30.38
CA GLU A 258 4.29 8.06 31.37
C GLU A 258 5.55 7.41 30.79
N LEU A 259 5.47 6.93 29.55
CA LEU A 259 6.61 6.39 28.82
C LEU A 259 7.73 7.44 28.66
N ARG A 260 7.42 8.73 28.49
CA ARG A 260 8.43 9.82 28.50
C ARG A 260 9.24 9.81 29.78
N GLY A 261 8.60 9.63 30.93
CA GLY A 261 9.26 9.56 32.23
C GLY A 261 10.29 8.41 32.26
N ALA A 262 9.88 7.22 31.83
CA ALA A 262 10.75 6.05 31.73
C ALA A 262 11.91 6.24 30.75
N LEU A 263 11.62 6.79 29.55
CA LEU A 263 12.65 7.15 28.56
C LEU A 263 13.62 8.22 29.08
N GLY A 264 13.14 9.14 29.91
CA GLY A 264 13.94 10.16 30.56
C GLY A 264 14.91 9.61 31.61
N VAL A 265 14.65 8.42 32.17
CA VAL A 265 15.60 7.72 33.06
C VAL A 265 16.75 7.11 32.26
N SER A 266 16.47 6.47 31.12
CA SER A 266 17.49 5.86 30.27
C SER A 266 18.29 6.88 29.45
N ASN A 267 17.65 7.96 29.01
CA ASN A 267 18.29 9.01 28.23
C ASN A 267 17.72 10.39 28.59
N LYS A 268 18.55 11.22 29.22
CA LYS A 268 18.20 12.57 29.70
C LYS A 268 17.66 13.50 28.61
N ARG A 269 17.93 13.23 27.33
CA ARG A 269 17.40 14.01 26.19
C ARG A 269 15.88 13.98 26.08
N TRP A 270 15.20 13.00 26.68
CA TRP A 270 13.74 12.92 26.70
C TRP A 270 13.10 13.78 27.81
N ARG A 271 13.90 14.32 28.74
CA ARG A 271 13.43 15.24 29.79
C ARG A 271 13.35 16.69 29.33
N ALA A 272 14.23 17.07 28.40
CA ALA A 272 14.18 18.36 27.72
C ALA A 272 12.93 18.46 26.84
#